data_AF-A0A165XXP3-F1
#
_entry.id   AF-A0A165XXP3-F1
#
_cell.length_a   1.000
_cell.length_b   1.000
_cell.length_c   1.000
_cell.angle_alpha   90.00
_cell.angle_beta   90.00
_cell.angle_gamma   90.00
#
_symmetry.space_group_name_H-M   'P 1'
#
loop_
_entity.id
_entity.type
_entity.pdbx_description
1 polymer ?
#
loop_
_entity_poly.entity_id
_entity_poly.type
_entity_poly.pdbx_seq_one_letter_code
_entity_poly.pdbx_strand_id
1 'polypeptide(L)'
;QAKNPKPDNAYSGRSIQIKDGELSSAWMYLQRILRDNNVRAEATAQQRHEKEGPKRRRLRSERWRRRFAEEVRKKVRLVEAIRRRGA
;
A
#
# COMPACT_ATOMS: atom_id res chain seq x y z
N GLN A 1 -11.48 17.72 15.11
CA GLN A 1 -11.28 16.41 14.47
C GLN A 1 -11.16 15.37 15.57
N ALA A 2 -12.04 14.37 15.61
CA ALA A 2 -12.00 13.33 16.64
C ALA A 2 -10.74 12.45 16.44
N LYS A 3 -9.94 12.27 17.48
CA LYS A 3 -8.81 11.32 17.47
C LYS A 3 -9.40 9.91 17.35
N ASN A 4 -9.06 9.19 16.28
CA ASN A 4 -9.39 7.77 16.19
C ASN A 4 -8.79 7.05 17.41
N PRO A 5 -9.56 6.15 18.06
CA PRO A 5 -9.07 5.42 19.22
C PRO A 5 -7.82 4.62 18.84
N LYS A 6 -6.85 4.58 19.76
CA LYS A 6 -5.63 3.80 19.58
C LYS A 6 -6.03 2.32 19.44
N PRO A 7 -5.43 1.55 18.51
CA PRO A 7 -5.70 0.13 18.38
C PRO A 7 -5.41 -0.60 19.69
N ASP A 8 -6.37 -1.42 20.11
CA ASP A 8 -6.40 -2.09 21.42
C ASP A 8 -5.33 -3.20 21.54
N ASN A 9 -5.07 -3.92 20.45
CA ASN A 9 -4.08 -5.00 20.40
C ASN A 9 -3.41 -5.12 19.02
N ALA A 10 -2.42 -6.01 18.90
CA ALA A 10 -1.68 -6.22 17.66
C ALA A 10 -2.57 -6.70 16.49
N TYR A 11 -3.73 -7.30 16.77
CA TYR A 11 -4.67 -7.78 15.77
C TYR A 11 -5.68 -6.71 15.35
N SER A 12 -5.77 -5.61 16.10
CA SER A 12 -6.62 -4.47 15.78
C SER A 12 -6.21 -3.90 14.42
N GLY A 13 -7.14 -3.98 13.45
CA GLY A 13 -6.90 -3.58 12.05
C GLY A 13 -6.38 -4.69 11.13
N ARG A 14 -6.17 -5.92 11.61
CA ARG A 14 -5.76 -7.10 10.82
C ARG A 14 -6.69 -8.31 11.01
N SER A 15 -7.88 -8.05 11.55
CA SER A 15 -8.93 -9.04 11.79
C SER A 15 -10.21 -8.60 11.09
N ILE A 16 -10.93 -9.56 10.51
CA ILE A 16 -12.24 -9.37 9.89
C ILE A 16 -13.17 -10.44 10.43
N GLN A 17 -14.39 -10.05 10.76
CA GLN A 17 -15.46 -10.99 11.09
C GLN A 17 -16.05 -11.57 9.80
N ILE A 18 -16.22 -12.89 9.77
CA ILE A 18 -16.92 -13.55 8.66
C ILE A 18 -18.41 -13.31 8.88
N LYS A 19 -19.09 -12.76 7.87
CA LYS A 19 -20.55 -12.60 7.86
C LYS A 19 -21.15 -13.65 6.94
N ASP A 20 -22.29 -14.20 7.34
CA ASP A 20 -23.15 -15.07 6.51
C ASP A 20 -22.44 -16.30 5.91
N GLY A 21 -21.36 -16.78 6.54
CA GLY A 21 -20.58 -17.92 6.06
C GLY A 21 -19.71 -17.66 4.82
N GLU A 22 -19.64 -16.42 4.31
CA GLU A 22 -18.84 -16.06 3.14
C GLU A 22 -17.34 -15.94 3.47
N LEU A 23 -16.68 -17.09 3.64
CA LEU A 23 -15.25 -17.15 3.95
C LEU A 23 -14.39 -16.56 2.82
N SER A 24 -14.71 -16.83 1.56
CA SER A 24 -13.92 -16.40 0.39
C SER A 24 -13.86 -14.87 0.29
N SER A 25 -15.01 -14.20 0.38
CA SER A 25 -15.14 -12.74 0.39
C SER A 25 -14.37 -12.11 1.54
N ALA A 26 -14.57 -12.63 2.76
CA ALA A 26 -13.87 -12.17 3.96
C ALA A 26 -12.35 -12.35 3.85
N TRP A 27 -11.90 -13.47 3.29
CA TRP A 27 -10.48 -13.75 3.05
C TRP A 27 -9.88 -12.77 2.05
N MET A 28 -10.50 -12.54 0.89
CA MET A 28 -10.02 -11.55 -0.09
C MET A 28 -9.94 -10.15 0.49
N TYR A 29 -10.92 -9.78 1.33
CA TYR A 29 -10.90 -8.51 2.03
C TYR A 29 -9.73 -8.42 3.02
N LEU A 30 -9.45 -9.49 3.77
CA LEU A 30 -8.28 -9.56 4.65
C LEU A 30 -6.97 -9.41 3.87
N GLN A 31 -6.86 -10.07 2.72
CA GLN A 31 -5.70 -9.96 1.85
C GLN A 31 -5.47 -8.52 1.39
N ARG A 32 -6.54 -7.80 1.05
CA ARG A 32 -6.47 -6.38 0.71
C ARG A 32 -6.01 -5.53 1.90
N ILE A 33 -6.57 -5.73 3.09
CA ILE A 33 -6.16 -4.99 4.30
C ILE A 33 -4.67 -5.19 4.60
N LEU A 34 -4.17 -6.43 4.54
CA LEU A 34 -2.76 -6.73 4.80
C LEU A 34 -1.83 -6.10 3.76
N ARG A 35 -2.27 -6.02 2.49
CA ARG A 35 -1.52 -5.36 1.41
C ARG A 35 -1.49 -3.85 1.61
N ASP A 36 -2.63 -3.23 1.91
CA ASP A 36 -2.76 -1.78 2.05
C ASP A 36 -1.96 -1.29 3.28
N ASN A 37 -1.85 -2.10 4.33
CA ASN A 37 -0.97 -1.85 5.49
C ASN A 37 0.49 -2.32 5.30
N ASN A 38 0.86 -2.80 4.11
CA ASN A 38 2.21 -3.24 3.75
C ASN A 38 2.83 -4.34 4.65
N VAL A 39 2.00 -5.10 5.37
CA VAL A 39 2.42 -6.08 6.39
C VAL A 39 3.32 -7.16 5.81
N ARG A 40 2.98 -7.66 4.63
CA ARG A 40 3.72 -8.75 3.97
C ARG A 40 5.12 -8.33 3.53
N ALA A 41 5.22 -7.17 2.89
CA ALA A 41 6.51 -6.66 2.42
C ALA A 41 7.44 -6.34 3.60
N GLU A 42 6.88 -5.80 4.68
CA GLU A 42 7.62 -5.57 5.91
C GLU A 42 8.08 -6.88 6.55
N ALA A 43 7.19 -7.88 6.67
CA ALA A 43 7.55 -9.19 7.19
C ALA A 43 8.71 -9.82 6.41
N THR A 44 8.69 -9.75 5.07
CA THR A 44 9.80 -10.22 4.23
C THR A 44 11.08 -9.40 4.44
N ALA A 45 10.97 -8.07 4.51
CA ALA A 45 12.13 -7.20 4.71
C ALA A 45 12.79 -7.39 6.08
N GLN A 46 12.01 -7.76 7.10
CA GLN A 46 12.48 -8.00 8.47
C GLN A 46 13.10 -9.39 8.68
N GLN A 47 12.95 -10.33 7.73
CA GLN A 47 13.56 -11.67 7.84
C GLN A 47 15.08 -11.62 7.98
N ARG A 48 15.73 -10.56 7.49
CA ARG A 48 17.18 -10.36 7.60
C ARG A 48 17.48 -8.92 7.99
N HIS A 49 18.56 -8.73 8.73
CA HIS A 49 19.02 -7.39 9.07
C HIS A 49 19.53 -6.65 7.82
N GLU A 50 18.92 -5.49 7.53
CA GLU A 50 19.41 -4.54 6.54
C GLU A 50 20.20 -3.43 7.24
N LYS A 51 21.47 -3.24 6.86
CA LYS A 51 22.31 -2.15 7.38
C LYS A 51 21.67 -0.78 7.08
N GLU A 52 21.87 0.19 7.96
CA GLU A 52 21.23 1.51 7.84
C GLU A 52 21.54 2.24 6.52
N GLY A 53 22.80 2.23 6.07
CA GLY A 53 23.21 2.90 4.82
C GLY A 53 22.47 2.38 3.59
N PRO A 54 22.53 1.06 3.31
CA PRO A 54 21.72 0.41 2.29
C PRO A 54 20.22 0.70 2.42
N LYS A 55 19.66 0.62 3.64
CA LYS A 55 18.24 0.93 3.90
C LYS A 55 17.89 2.35 3.49
N ARG A 56 18.70 3.36 3.85
CA ARG A 56 18.49 4.76 3.45
C ARG A 56 18.54 4.93 1.93
N ARG A 57 19.50 4.27 1.25
CA ARG A 57 19.63 4.29 -0.22
C ARG A 57 18.42 3.66 -0.90
N ARG A 58 17.97 2.49 -0.42
CA ARG A 58 16.78 1.80 -0.91
C ARG A 58 15.53 2.67 -0.76
N LEU A 59 15.26 3.17 0.45
CA LEU A 59 14.10 4.03 0.71
C LEU A 59 14.11 5.31 -0.13
N ARG A 60 15.28 5.90 -0.39
CA ARG A 60 15.42 7.05 -1.29
C ARG A 60 15.06 6.68 -2.73
N SER A 61 15.58 5.56 -3.24
CA SER A 61 15.27 5.05 -4.58
C SER A 61 13.79 4.70 -4.74
N GLU A 62 13.18 4.03 -3.76
CA GLU A 62 11.75 3.71 -3.75
C GLU A 62 10.87 4.97 -3.79
N ARG A 63 11.18 5.96 -2.94
CA ARG A 63 10.46 7.25 -2.96
C ARG A 63 10.59 7.95 -4.31
N TRP A 64 11.78 7.96 -4.90
CA TRP A 64 12.00 8.57 -6.20
C TRP A 64 11.20 7.85 -7.30
N ARG A 65 11.25 6.52 -7.37
CA ARG A 65 10.50 5.73 -8.35
C ARG A 65 8.99 5.95 -8.21
N ARG A 66 8.47 6.03 -6.98
CA ARG A 66 7.06 6.35 -6.73
C ARG A 66 6.68 7.71 -7.28
N ARG A 67 7.44 8.76 -6.94
CA ARG A 67 7.20 10.13 -7.43
C ARG A 67 7.30 10.20 -8.96
N PHE A 68 8.33 9.59 -9.53
CA PHE A 68 8.53 9.54 -10.96
C PHE A 68 7.34 8.89 -11.68
N ALA A 69 6.86 7.74 -11.17
CA ALA A 69 5.69 7.07 -11.73
C ALA A 69 4.41 7.92 -11.61
N GLU A 70 4.22 8.66 -10.51
CA GLU A 70 3.10 9.60 -10.35
C GLU A 70 3.17 10.73 -11.38
N GLU A 71 4.35 11.32 -11.60
CA GLU A 71 4.56 12.38 -12.59
C GLU A 71 4.35 11.88 -14.03
N VAL A 72 4.89 10.71 -14.37
CA VAL A 72 4.66 10.06 -15.68
C VAL A 72 3.16 9.82 -15.88
N ARG A 73 2.47 9.28 -14.88
CA ARG A 73 1.02 9.04 -14.94
C ARG A 73 0.21 10.31 -15.16
N LYS A 74 0.58 11.43 -14.51
CA LYS A 74 -0.08 12.73 -14.74
C LYS A 74 0.10 13.19 -16.19
N LYS A 75 1.31 13.09 -16.72
CA LYS A 75 1.61 13.48 -18.12
C LYS A 75 0.87 12.61 -19.12
N VAL A 76 0.85 11.29 -18.93
CA VAL A 76 0.11 10.36 -19.80
C VAL A 76 -1.38 10.68 -19.79
N ARG A 77 -1.98 10.90 -18.62
CA ARG A 77 -3.40 11.30 -18.50
C ARG A 77 -3.71 12.61 -19.23
N LEU A 78 -2.78 13.57 -19.21
CA LEU A 78 -2.94 14.82 -19.95
C LEU A 78 -2.97 14.56 -21.47
N VAL A 79 -2.02 13.76 -21.98
CA VAL A 79 -1.97 13.38 -23.39
C VAL A 79 -3.23 12.61 -23.81
N GLU A 80 -3.69 11.66 -23.00
CA GLU A 80 -4.94 10.93 -23.24
C GLU A 80 -6.16 11.87 -23.28
N ALA A 81 -6.19 12.89 -22.42
CA ALA A 81 -7.26 13.88 -22.40
C ALA A 81 -7.23 14.80 -23.65
N ILE A 82 -6.05 15.19 -24.12
CA ILE A 82 -5.87 15.96 -25.37
C ILE A 82 -6.35 15.12 -26.55
N ARG A 83 -5.89 13.86 -26.65
CA ARG A 83 -6.30 12.92 -27.71
C ARG A 83 -7.82 12.70 -27.73
N ARG A 84 -8.45 12.58 -26.55
CA ARG A 84 -9.91 12.41 -26.45
C ARG A 84 -10.68 13.64 -26.98
N ARG A 85 -10.08 14.83 -26.93
CA ARG A 85 -10.68 16.07 -27.43
C ARG A 85 -10.53 16.25 -28.95
N GLY A 86 -9.87 15.33 -29.65
CA GLY A 86 -9.78 15.33 -31.11
C GLY A 86 -8.61 16.12 -31.69
N ALA A 87 -7.58 16.42 -30.87
CA ALA A 87 -6.26 16.82 -31.36
C ALA A 87 -5.37 15.59 -31.60
#